data_AF-A0A2G6PF65-F1
#
_entry.id   AF-A0A2G6PF65-F1
#
_cell.length_a   1.000
_cell.length_b   1.000
_cell.length_c   1.000
_cell.angle_alpha   90.00
_cell.angle_beta   90.00
_cell.angle_gamma   90.00
#
_symmetry.space_group_name_H-M   'P 1'
#
loop_
_entity.id
_entity.type
_entity.pdbx_description
1 polymer ?
#
loop_
_entity_poly.entity_id
_entity_poly.type
_entity_poly.pdbx_seq_one_letter_code
_entity_poly.pdbx_strand_id
1 'polypeptide(L)' 'MWLTTWRWTSTASALFVFCNKNRSQPKVLYRDSTGFALWQKRLEKDKFKWPRKEVHETLLIDHEQWQWLLRGVDFTQNH' A
#
# COMPACT_ATOMS: atom_id res chain seq x y z
N MET A 1 4.77 7.73 -39.03
CA MET A 1 4.67 8.04 -37.59
C MET A 1 5.74 7.22 -36.89
N TRP A 2 6.84 7.87 -36.50
CA TRP A 2 7.99 7.21 -35.88
C TRP A 2 7.65 6.96 -34.40
N LEU A 3 7.52 5.70 -33.98
CA LEU A 3 7.34 5.38 -32.56
C LEU A 3 8.72 5.05 -31.98
N THR A 4 9.31 6.01 -31.28
CA THR A 4 10.51 5.81 -30.46
C THR A 4 10.13 4.95 -29.26
N THR A 5 10.77 3.79 -29.10
CA THR A 5 10.55 2.90 -27.94
C THR A 5 11.09 3.56 -26.68
N TRP A 6 10.20 4.08 -25.85
CA TRP A 6 10.53 4.53 -24.50
C TRP A 6 10.67 3.31 -23.59
N ARG A 7 11.90 2.91 -23.29
CA ARG A 7 12.16 1.89 -22.27
C ARG A 7 12.22 2.60 -20.91
N TRP A 8 11.13 2.53 -20.16
CA TRP A 8 11.10 2.97 -18.77
C TRP A 8 11.65 1.84 -17.89
N THR A 9 12.88 1.96 -17.39
CA THR A 9 13.33 1.13 -16.25
C THR A 9 13.19 1.95 -14.99
N SER A 10 12.00 1.99 -14.42
CA SER A 10 11.87 2.26 -13.00
C SER A 10 11.72 0.92 -12.29
N THR A 11 12.84 0.40 -11.81
CA THR A 11 12.90 -0.67 -10.81
C THR A 11 12.64 -0.09 -9.42
N ALA A 12 11.72 0.87 -9.28
CA ALA A 12 11.30 1.31 -7.97
C ALA A 12 10.43 0.21 -7.38
N SER A 13 10.90 -0.43 -6.30
CA SER A 13 10.11 -1.37 -5.52
C SER A 13 8.94 -0.62 -4.88
N ALA A 14 7.82 -0.56 -5.59
CA ALA A 14 6.60 0.06 -5.09
C ALA A 14 5.77 -0.95 -4.29
N LEU A 15 5.29 -0.53 -3.13
CA LEU A 15 4.33 -1.28 -2.30
C LEU A 15 2.93 -0.76 -2.60
N PHE A 16 2.08 -1.61 -3.15
CA PHE A 16 0.67 -1.28 -3.38
C PHE A 16 -0.15 -1.83 -2.21
N VAL A 17 -0.69 -0.94 -1.38
CA VAL A 17 -1.52 -1.33 -0.24
C VAL A 17 -2.97 -0.96 -0.53
N PHE A 18 -3.86 -1.95 -0.44
CA PHE A 18 -5.29 -1.76 -0.69
C PHE A 18 -6.13 -2.47 0.35
N CYS A 19 -7.27 -1.90 0.70
CA CYS A 19 -8.21 -2.46 1.66
C CYS A 19 -9.54 -2.83 1.00
N ASN A 20 -10.19 -3.88 1.51
CA ASN A 20 -11.56 -4.19 1.14
C ASN A 20 -12.54 -3.11 1.64
N LYS A 21 -13.77 -3.10 1.10
CA LYS A 21 -14.83 -2.13 1.48
C LYS A 21 -15.08 -2.08 3.00
N ASN A 22 -14.95 -3.23 3.66
CA ASN A 22 -15.15 -3.37 5.10
C ASN A 22 -13.91 -3.00 5.94
N ARG A 23 -12.78 -2.65 5.31
CA ARG A 23 -11.50 -2.26 5.92
C ARG A 23 -10.97 -3.26 6.96
N SER A 24 -11.31 -4.53 6.79
CA SER A 24 -10.94 -5.59 7.72
C SER A 24 -9.68 -6.33 7.30
N GLN A 25 -9.30 -6.20 6.01
CA GLN A 25 -8.25 -7.00 5.41
C GLN A 25 -7.44 -6.17 4.39
N PRO A 26 -6.36 -5.48 4.82
CA PRO A 26 -5.40 -4.91 3.90
C PRO A 26 -4.66 -6.01 3.16
N LYS A 27 -4.36 -5.71 1.91
CA LYS A 27 -3.54 -6.50 1.02
C LYS A 27 -2.38 -5.63 0.55
N VAL A 28 -1.19 -6.21 0.53
CA VAL A 28 0.05 -5.58 0.09
C VAL A 28 0.56 -6.37 -1.09
N LEU A 29 0.58 -5.73 -2.26
CA LEU A 29 1.15 -6.27 -3.47
C LEU A 29 2.49 -5.60 -3.73
N TYR A 30 3.54 -6.40 -3.90
CA TYR A 30 4.86 -5.92 -4.25
C TYR A 30 5.55 -6.88 -5.21
N ARG A 31 6.59 -6.39 -5.88
CA ARG A 31 7.45 -7.20 -6.73
C ARG A 31 8.69 -7.60 -5.94
N ASP A 32 8.96 -8.89 -5.87
CA ASP A 32 10.23 -9.44 -5.40
C ASP A 32 11.16 -9.75 -6.59
N SER A 33 12.32 -10.34 -6.30
CA SER A 33 13.31 -10.70 -7.34
C SER A 33 12.83 -11.80 -8.30
N THR A 34 11.84 -12.59 -7.89
CA THR A 34 11.33 -13.78 -8.60
C THR A 34 9.94 -13.58 -9.22
N GLY A 35 9.19 -12.57 -8.79
CA GLY A 35 7.80 -12.38 -9.22
C GLY A 35 7.03 -11.38 -8.36
N PHE A 36 5.71 -11.55 -8.33
CA PHE A 36 4.81 -10.75 -7.49
C PHE A 36 4.46 -11.51 -6.22
N ALA A 37 4.57 -10.83 -5.09
CA ALA A 37 4.17 -11.32 -3.79
C ALA A 37 2.94 -10.54 -3.29
N LEU A 38 1.98 -11.27 -2.74
CA LEU A 38 0.78 -10.71 -2.13
C LEU A 38 0.73 -11.12 -0.67
N TRP A 39 0.82 -10.14 0.22
CA TRP A 39 0.62 -10.34 1.65
C TRP A 39 -0.75 -9.83 2.07
N GLN A 40 -1.39 -10.53 3.01
CA GLN A 40 -2.70 -10.16 3.55
C GLN A 40 -2.70 -10.31 5.07
N LYS A 41 -3.31 -9.33 5.75
CA LYS A 41 -3.53 -9.39 7.20
C LYS A 41 -5.00 -9.22 7.54
N ARG A 42 -5.42 -9.84 8.63
CA ARG A 42 -6.73 -9.64 9.24
C ARG A 42 -6.54 -9.29 10.71
N LEU A 43 -7.27 -8.30 11.20
CA LEU A 43 -7.41 -8.07 12.63
C LEU A 43 -8.61 -8.87 13.12
N GLU A 44 -8.44 -9.59 14.24
CA GLU A 44 -9.51 -10.44 14.77
C GLU A 44 -10.61 -9.62 15.48
N LYS A 45 -10.21 -8.55 16.17
CA LYS A 45 -11.07 -7.76 17.05
C LYS A 45 -11.30 -6.32 16.60
N ASP A 46 -10.72 -5.90 15.47
CA ASP A 46 -10.78 -4.49 15.02
C ASP A 46 -10.76 -4.36 13.48
N LYS A 47 -10.86 -3.13 12.99
CA LYS A 47 -10.76 -2.74 11.58
C LYS A 47 -9.62 -1.75 11.39
N PHE A 48 -9.02 -1.78 10.20
CA PHE A 48 -7.96 -0.85 9.84
C PHE A 48 -8.53 0.56 9.65
N LYS A 49 -7.86 1.54 10.27
CA LYS A 49 -8.13 2.97 10.05
C LYS A 49 -7.51 3.39 8.71
N TRP A 50 -8.27 3.14 7.65
CA TRP A 50 -7.84 3.48 6.29
C TRP A 50 -8.12 4.96 5.96
N PRO A 51 -7.19 5.68 5.32
CA PRO A 51 -7.36 7.08 4.91
C PRO A 51 -8.64 7.24 4.10
N ARG A 52 -9.45 8.24 4.45
CA ARG A 52 -10.68 8.57 3.72
C ARG A 52 -10.44 9.58 2.60
N LYS A 53 -9.38 10.38 2.70
CA LYS A 53 -9.02 11.38 1.70
C LYS A 53 -8.01 10.77 0.73
N GLU A 54 -8.31 10.97 -0.55
CA GLU A 54 -7.42 10.79 -1.71
C GLU A 54 -7.01 9.34 -2.02
N VAL A 55 -7.95 8.59 -2.60
CA VAL A 55 -7.72 7.26 -3.22
C VAL A 55 -6.74 7.32 -4.40
N HIS A 56 -6.32 8.52 -4.83
CA HIS A 56 -5.50 8.74 -6.03
C HIS A 56 -4.08 9.26 -5.72
N GLU A 57 -3.74 9.49 -4.45
CA GLU A 57 -2.43 10.02 -4.08
C GLU A 57 -1.52 8.91 -3.53
N THR A 58 -0.25 8.93 -3.94
CA THR A 58 0.76 8.01 -3.40
C THR A 58 1.17 8.52 -2.02
N LEU A 59 0.78 7.80 -0.97
CA LEU A 59 1.17 8.14 0.40
C LEU A 59 2.61 7.67 0.66
N LEU A 60 3.47 8.62 1.03
CA LEU A 60 4.76 8.31 1.63
C LEU A 60 4.52 8.08 3.12
N ILE A 61 4.70 6.84 3.56
CA ILE A 61 4.64 6.48 4.98
C ILE A 61 5.99 5.99 5.45
N ASP A 62 6.36 6.35 6.68
CA ASP A 62 7.55 5.82 7.32
C ASP A 62 7.30 4.42 7.95
N HIS A 63 8.34 3.84 8.52
CA HIS A 63 8.26 2.53 9.15
C HIS A 63 7.33 2.53 10.38
N GLU A 64 7.28 3.60 11.16
CA GLU A 64 6.43 3.67 12.36
C GLU A 64 4.95 3.76 11.98
N GLN A 65 4.62 4.63 11.03
CA GLN A 65 3.29 4.76 10.43
C GLN A 65 2.84 3.44 9.80
N TRP A 66 3.75 2.72 9.15
CA TRP A 66 3.49 1.36 8.66
C TRP A 66 3.11 0.41 9.81
N GLN A 67 3.88 0.38 10.90
CA GLN A 67 3.56 -0.45 12.05
C GLN A 67 2.23 -0.07 12.72
N TRP A 68 1.91 1.23 12.79
CA TRP A 68 0.63 1.73 13.30
C TRP A 68 -0.54 1.25 12.46
N LEU A 69 -0.45 1.37 11.13
CA LEU A 69 -1.43 0.80 10.22
C LEU A 69 -1.61 -0.70 10.48
N LEU A 70 -0.51 -1.46 10.61
CA LEU A 70 -0.58 -2.90 10.86
C LEU A 70 -1.20 -3.28 12.21
N ARG A 71 -1.25 -2.36 13.17
CA ARG A 71 -1.91 -2.52 14.47
C ARG A 71 -3.37 -2.05 14.45
N GLY A 72 -3.82 -1.43 13.37
CA GLY A 72 -5.16 -0.83 13.27
C GLY A 72 -5.24 0.58 13.87
N VAL A 73 -4.09 1.22 14.16
CA VAL A 73 -4.01 2.60 14.63
C VAL A 73 -4.10 3.54 13.42
N ASP A 74 -4.67 4.73 13.63
CA ASP A 74 -4.72 5.77 12.61
C ASP A 74 -3.33 6.34 12.37
N PHE A 75 -2.76 6.09 11.18
CA PHE A 75 -1.43 6.57 10.80
C PHE A 75 -1.46 7.94 10.11
N THR A 76 -2.66 8.51 9.89
CA THR A 76 -2.84 9.81 9.23
C THR A 76 -2.84 11.00 10.19
N GLN A 77 -2.77 10.75 11.51
CA GLN A 77 -2.91 11.80 12.53
C GLN A 77 -1.72 12.76 12.70
N ASN A 78 -0.67 12.66 11.87
CA ASN A 78 0.52 13.51 11.96
C ASN A 78 0.90 14.21 10.64
N HIS A 79 -0.08 14.52 9.78
CA HIS A 79 0.14 15.28 8.54
C HIS A 79 -0.81 16.48 8.43
#